data_AF-A0A416WFC7-F1
#
_entry.id   AF-A0A416WFC7-F1
#
_cell.length_a   1.000
_cell.length_b   1.000
_cell.length_c   1.000
_cell.angle_alpha   90.00
_cell.angle_beta   90.00
_cell.angle_gamma   90.00
#
_symmetry.space_group_name_H-M   'P 1'
#
loop_
_entity.id
_entity.type
_entity.pdbx_description
1 polymer ?
#
loop_
_entity_poly.entity_id
_entity_poly.type
_entity_poly.pdbx_seq_one_letter_code
_entity_poly.pdbx_strand_id
1 'polypeptide(L)'
;MARSGVIYFLFLGIMILSGCGKDEWEGLESPSGTLFEITSDAQQVRVPVRSSSTWEVTGKAGKWYRFRQVKGEKVDTLVLDLTVNIARQGRGVNLQLASDAGTLGIEVRQAAATGDYFFELPIVFHVLHDSPGNNIPAGKLTSCLDKVNALYANASGKGVDMGFRFVLATRDPDGKLLDEPGIHRVRRAGLPMSGKKFVDNAFGDVAMMWNQREYINVVVFPFTEDLFGVAYTPFMPQGIAVPGLTQTDWYATRLPDDFVYCMAWNTTLIDYTYTIAGEGVVIEAGGYITLAHELGHYLGLLHPFTNGKGEVGDYCDDTPDYDWDEYESYLVMLDETTTSPGEFYREAVKRVALDGTRFVSENFMDYDIGYMWSSTPDQRARVRTVLENAWMIPGPKIDLPGARSEDMVKPDKPKPVS
;
A
#
# COMPACT_ATOMS: atom_id res chain seq x y z
N MET A 1 -8.80 -18.08 -6.73
CA MET A 1 -10.25 -17.93 -6.92
C MET A 1 -10.95 -18.45 -5.66
N ALA A 2 -11.07 -17.60 -4.64
CA ALA A 2 -11.92 -17.85 -3.47
C ALA A 2 -12.83 -16.62 -3.38
N ARG A 3 -14.11 -16.81 -3.68
CA ARG A 3 -15.11 -15.76 -3.53
C ARG A 3 -15.19 -15.42 -2.04
N SER A 4 -15.04 -14.15 -1.70
CA SER A 4 -15.35 -13.59 -0.39
C SER A 4 -16.83 -13.84 -0.11
N GLY A 5 -17.13 -15.00 0.48
CA GLY A 5 -18.44 -15.35 0.96
C GLY A 5 -18.66 -14.60 2.27
N VAL A 6 -19.46 -13.54 2.23
CA VAL A 6 -20.05 -12.97 3.44
C VAL A 6 -20.92 -14.06 4.04
N ILE A 7 -20.45 -14.68 5.13
CA ILE A 7 -21.23 -15.66 5.89
C ILE A 7 -22.27 -14.88 6.68
N TYR A 8 -23.50 -14.84 6.16
CA TYR A 8 -24.67 -14.38 6.90
C TYR A 8 -25.07 -15.48 7.88
N PHE A 9 -24.78 -15.29 9.17
CA PHE A 9 -25.55 -16.01 10.18
C PHE A 9 -26.96 -15.44 10.20
N LEU A 10 -27.88 -16.18 9.57
CA LEU A 10 -29.31 -15.95 9.57
C LEU A 10 -29.83 -16.31 10.97
N PHE A 11 -29.85 -15.34 11.89
CA PHE A 11 -30.53 -15.52 13.17
C PHE A 11 -32.04 -15.43 12.93
N LEU A 12 -32.69 -16.58 13.12
CA LEU A 12 -34.14 -16.76 13.05
C LEU A 12 -34.81 -15.78 14.02
N GLY A 13 -35.73 -14.95 13.51
CA GLY A 13 -36.49 -13.99 14.32
C GLY A 13 -37.22 -14.71 15.46
N ILE A 14 -36.89 -14.34 16.70
CA ILE A 14 -37.61 -14.80 17.89
C ILE A 14 -38.96 -14.07 17.91
N MET A 15 -40.04 -14.79 17.57
CA MET A 15 -41.40 -14.34 17.89
C MET A 15 -41.63 -14.50 19.39
N ILE A 16 -41.69 -13.38 20.13
CA ILE A 16 -42.15 -13.38 21.52
C ILE A 16 -43.67 -13.18 21.51
N LEU A 17 -44.39 -14.21 21.97
CA LEU A 17 -45.82 -14.16 22.26
C LEU A 17 -46.06 -13.18 23.41
N SER A 18 -46.80 -12.11 23.14
CA SER A 18 -47.21 -11.11 24.14
C SER A 18 -48.33 -11.66 25.03
N GLY A 19 -47.98 -12.04 26.26
CA GLY A 19 -48.93 -12.23 27.36
C GLY A 19 -49.33 -10.88 27.98
N CYS A 20 -50.63 -10.66 28.13
CA CYS A 20 -51.19 -9.41 28.65
C CYS A 20 -51.08 -9.35 30.18
N GLY A 21 -50.05 -8.67 30.67
CA GLY A 21 -49.91 -8.18 32.05
C GLY A 21 -49.30 -6.78 32.00
N LYS A 22 -49.99 -5.79 32.56
CA LYS A 22 -49.61 -4.37 32.52
C LYS A 22 -48.52 -4.02 33.54
N ASP A 23 -47.36 -4.62 33.40
CA ASP A 23 -46.13 -4.04 33.93
C ASP A 23 -45.41 -3.42 32.73
N GLU A 24 -45.36 -2.09 32.67
CA GLU A 24 -44.51 -1.40 31.70
C GLU A 24 -43.06 -1.77 32.05
N TRP A 25 -42.46 -2.64 31.25
CA TRP A 25 -41.09 -3.08 31.46
C TRP A 25 -40.16 -1.87 31.35
N GLU A 26 -39.46 -1.55 32.43
CA GLU A 26 -38.38 -0.56 32.48
C GLU A 26 -37.04 -1.28 32.49
N GLY A 27 -36.20 -1.01 31.50
CA GLY A 27 -34.90 -1.67 31.40
C GLY A 27 -34.13 -1.34 30.13
N LEU A 28 -32.88 -1.81 30.11
CA LEU A 28 -31.99 -1.80 28.95
C LEU A 28 -31.21 -3.11 28.94
N GLU A 29 -31.44 -3.95 27.94
CA GLU A 29 -30.84 -5.28 27.83
C GLU A 29 -30.49 -5.65 26.38
N SER A 30 -29.58 -6.63 26.24
CA SER A 30 -29.32 -7.32 24.98
C SER A 30 -29.73 -8.78 25.13
N PRO A 31 -30.82 -9.23 24.47
CA PRO A 31 -31.29 -10.61 24.58
C PRO A 31 -30.28 -11.67 24.10
N SER A 32 -29.32 -11.27 23.26
CA SER A 32 -28.23 -12.13 22.79
C SER A 32 -27.02 -12.20 23.73
N GLY A 33 -27.09 -11.56 24.90
CA GLY A 33 -25.97 -11.41 25.82
C GLY A 33 -25.11 -10.17 25.51
N THR A 34 -24.06 -9.98 26.31
CA THR A 34 -23.22 -8.78 26.30
C THR A 34 -21.79 -9.02 25.82
N LEU A 35 -21.39 -10.27 25.56
CA LEU A 35 -20.09 -10.64 25.03
C LEU A 35 -20.24 -11.21 23.62
N PHE A 36 -19.50 -10.64 22.68
CA PHE A 36 -19.47 -11.07 21.28
C PHE A 36 -18.03 -11.41 20.88
N GLU A 37 -17.77 -12.68 20.60
CA GLU A 37 -16.48 -13.17 20.12
C GLU A 37 -16.54 -13.43 18.61
N ILE A 38 -15.63 -12.83 17.86
CA ILE A 38 -15.58 -12.94 16.40
C ILE A 38 -14.19 -13.35 15.89
N THR A 39 -14.14 -13.85 14.65
CA THR A 39 -12.88 -14.20 13.98
C THR A 39 -12.06 -12.94 13.69
N SER A 40 -10.83 -13.11 13.23
CA SER A 40 -9.99 -11.98 12.81
C SER A 40 -10.51 -11.27 11.56
N ASP A 41 -11.53 -11.79 10.87
CA ASP A 41 -12.04 -11.23 9.62
C ASP A 41 -12.78 -9.91 9.84
N ALA A 42 -12.86 -9.12 8.76
CA ALA A 42 -13.79 -8.00 8.72
C ALA A 42 -15.22 -8.54 8.82
N GLN A 43 -15.99 -8.08 9.79
CA GLN A 43 -17.32 -8.59 10.06
C GLN A 43 -18.23 -7.49 10.60
N GLN A 44 -19.51 -7.59 10.27
CA GLN A 44 -20.54 -6.81 10.93
C GLN A 44 -21.06 -7.54 12.17
N VAL A 45 -20.97 -6.90 13.33
CA VAL A 45 -21.59 -7.36 14.57
C VAL A 45 -22.93 -6.65 14.74
N ARG A 46 -23.98 -7.43 15.00
CA ARG A 46 -25.35 -6.94 15.20
C ARG A 46 -25.79 -7.34 16.60
N VAL A 47 -26.04 -6.37 17.45
CA VAL A 47 -26.43 -6.54 18.85
C VAL A 47 -27.87 -6.09 19.01
N PRO A 48 -28.84 -7.01 19.09
CA PRO A 48 -30.21 -6.69 19.47
C PRO A 48 -30.24 -5.96 20.82
N VAL A 49 -30.91 -4.81 20.87
CA VAL A 49 -31.08 -4.00 22.08
C VAL A 49 -32.57 -3.84 22.34
N ARG A 50 -32.98 -4.14 23.57
CA ARG A 50 -34.30 -3.84 24.08
C ARG A 50 -34.16 -2.74 25.14
N SER A 51 -34.93 -1.67 25.02
CA SER A 51 -34.95 -0.54 25.95
C SER A 51 -36.36 -0.02 26.17
N SER A 52 -36.64 0.46 27.39
CA SER A 52 -37.91 1.14 27.71
C SER A 52 -37.94 2.60 27.27
N SER A 53 -36.79 3.16 26.88
CA SER A 53 -36.62 4.54 26.39
C SER A 53 -35.67 4.55 25.18
N THR A 54 -35.33 5.74 24.69
CA THR A 54 -34.26 5.89 23.69
C THR A 54 -32.92 5.52 24.34
N TRP A 55 -32.11 4.74 23.64
CA TRP A 55 -30.75 4.43 24.04
C TRP A 55 -29.75 5.07 23.10
N GLU A 56 -28.57 5.40 23.61
CA GLU A 56 -27.47 6.01 22.87
C GLU A 56 -26.13 5.35 23.23
N VAL A 57 -25.22 5.28 22.26
CA VAL A 57 -23.83 4.85 22.50
C VAL A 57 -23.05 6.02 23.11
N THR A 58 -22.44 5.81 24.28
CA THR A 58 -21.71 6.88 25.00
C THR A 58 -20.22 6.97 24.62
N GLY A 59 -19.72 6.03 23.82
CA GLY A 59 -18.32 5.98 23.33
C GLY A 59 -18.13 6.49 21.90
N LYS A 60 -16.87 6.77 21.53
CA LYS A 60 -16.49 7.12 20.15
C LYS A 60 -16.12 5.87 19.34
N ALA A 61 -16.25 5.97 18.02
CA ALA A 61 -15.71 4.96 17.11
C ALA A 61 -14.20 4.83 17.30
N GLY A 62 -13.69 3.61 17.15
CA GLY A 62 -12.27 3.30 17.24
C GLY A 62 -11.62 3.25 15.87
N LYS A 63 -10.32 2.94 15.83
CA LYS A 63 -9.58 2.80 14.56
C LYS A 63 -10.05 1.61 13.72
N TRP A 64 -10.54 0.57 14.37
CA TRP A 64 -10.85 -0.72 13.74
C TRP A 64 -12.34 -1.08 13.74
N TYR A 65 -13.21 -0.20 14.25
CA TYR A 65 -14.65 -0.38 14.25
C TYR A 65 -15.40 0.93 14.06
N ARG A 66 -16.56 0.87 13.39
CA ARG A 66 -17.47 2.01 13.18
C ARG A 66 -18.90 1.62 13.52
N PHE A 67 -19.62 2.54 14.15
CA PHE A 67 -21.06 2.42 14.36
C PHE A 67 -21.82 2.83 13.09
N ARG A 68 -22.78 2.01 12.65
CA ARG A 68 -23.77 2.46 11.66
C ARG A 68 -24.93 3.22 12.30
N GLN A 69 -25.21 2.93 13.55
CA GLN A 69 -26.18 3.65 14.37
C GLN A 69 -25.61 3.88 15.76
N VAL A 70 -25.86 5.07 16.29
CA VAL A 70 -25.41 5.49 17.62
C VAL A 70 -26.57 5.75 18.58
N LYS A 71 -27.82 5.65 18.10
CA LYS A 71 -29.05 5.76 18.88
C LYS A 71 -30.07 4.75 18.38
N GLY A 72 -31.01 4.37 19.25
CA GLY A 72 -32.16 3.53 18.90
C GLY A 72 -33.23 3.60 19.99
N GLU A 73 -34.36 2.93 19.80
CA GLU A 73 -35.48 2.93 20.75
C GLU A 73 -36.19 1.58 20.80
N LYS A 74 -36.90 1.30 21.90
CA LYS A 74 -37.71 0.07 22.05
C LYS A 74 -36.90 -1.18 21.73
N VAL A 75 -37.23 -1.87 20.64
CA VAL A 75 -36.47 -3.02 20.12
C VAL A 75 -35.77 -2.55 18.86
N ASP A 76 -34.45 -2.47 18.93
CA ASP A 76 -33.58 -2.05 17.83
C ASP A 76 -32.29 -2.89 17.82
N THR A 77 -31.33 -2.61 16.94
CA THR A 77 -30.12 -3.40 16.74
C THR A 77 -28.90 -2.51 16.55
N LEU A 78 -28.05 -2.41 17.56
CA LEU A 78 -26.74 -1.77 17.40
C LEU A 78 -25.91 -2.54 16.36
N VAL A 79 -25.48 -1.83 15.31
CA VAL A 79 -24.67 -2.37 14.23
C VAL A 79 -23.27 -1.77 14.25
N LEU A 80 -22.28 -2.64 14.39
CA LEU A 80 -20.85 -2.33 14.32
C LEU A 80 -20.25 -2.96 13.06
N ASP A 81 -19.58 -2.15 12.24
CA ASP A 81 -18.70 -2.66 11.19
C ASP A 81 -17.28 -2.75 11.74
N LEU A 82 -16.72 -3.96 11.74
CA LEU A 82 -15.36 -4.24 12.21
C LEU A 82 -14.45 -4.46 11.01
N THR A 83 -13.26 -3.86 11.05
CA THR A 83 -12.19 -4.13 10.10
C THR A 83 -11.49 -5.45 10.44
N VAL A 84 -10.74 -6.01 9.49
CA VAL A 84 -9.90 -7.20 9.73
C VAL A 84 -8.84 -6.90 10.80
N ASN A 85 -8.56 -7.87 11.67
CA ASN A 85 -7.43 -7.85 12.59
C ASN A 85 -6.28 -8.65 11.97
N ILE A 86 -5.26 -7.95 11.49
CA ILE A 86 -4.07 -8.59 10.89
C ILE A 86 -2.98 -8.91 11.92
N ALA A 87 -3.13 -8.47 13.17
CA ALA A 87 -2.13 -8.67 14.20
C ALA A 87 -2.15 -10.12 14.74
N ARG A 88 -0.99 -10.58 15.24
CA ARG A 88 -0.84 -11.86 15.96
C ARG A 88 -1.40 -11.85 17.38
N GLN A 89 -2.10 -10.78 17.76
CA GLN A 89 -2.77 -10.61 19.04
C GLN A 89 -4.25 -10.31 18.81
N GLY A 90 -5.10 -10.86 19.69
CA GLY A 90 -6.51 -10.51 19.72
C GLY A 90 -6.70 -9.07 20.20
N ARG A 91 -7.83 -8.47 19.84
CA ARG A 91 -8.20 -7.12 20.29
C ARG A 91 -9.63 -7.11 20.79
N GLY A 92 -9.98 -6.12 21.60
CA GLY A 92 -11.34 -6.00 22.10
C GLY A 92 -11.72 -4.56 22.39
N VAL A 93 -13.02 -4.33 22.45
CA VAL A 93 -13.61 -3.05 22.83
C VAL A 93 -14.77 -3.27 23.79
N ASN A 94 -14.83 -2.45 24.83
CA ASN A 94 -15.98 -2.34 25.72
C ASN A 94 -16.78 -1.10 25.33
N LEU A 95 -17.99 -1.32 24.84
CA LEU A 95 -18.95 -0.30 24.47
C LEU A 95 -19.93 -0.09 25.62
N GLN A 96 -20.45 1.12 25.74
CA GLN A 96 -21.50 1.41 26.70
C GLN A 96 -22.66 2.08 25.98
N LEU A 97 -23.86 1.55 26.22
CA LEU A 97 -25.13 2.15 25.84
C LEU A 97 -25.74 2.77 27.10
N ALA A 98 -26.37 3.93 26.96
CA ALA A 98 -27.11 4.60 28.02
C ALA A 98 -28.54 4.87 27.58
N SER A 99 -29.46 4.75 28.52
CA SER A 99 -30.89 5.09 28.39
C SER A 99 -31.39 5.64 29.73
N ASP A 100 -32.63 6.09 29.82
CA ASP A 100 -33.21 6.57 31.09
C ASP A 100 -33.27 5.46 32.15
N ALA A 101 -33.34 4.19 31.72
CA ALA A 101 -33.36 3.03 32.60
C ALA A 101 -31.97 2.62 33.14
N GLY A 102 -30.89 3.21 32.63
CA GLY A 102 -29.51 2.89 33.04
C GLY A 102 -28.58 2.60 31.86
N THR A 103 -27.48 1.90 32.15
CA THR A 103 -26.42 1.61 31.17
C THR A 103 -26.24 0.11 30.90
N LEU A 104 -25.91 -0.23 29.66
CA LEU A 104 -25.60 -1.59 29.22
C LEU A 104 -24.18 -1.63 28.62
N GLY A 105 -23.32 -2.47 29.20
CA GLY A 105 -21.99 -2.75 28.66
C GLY A 105 -22.04 -3.84 27.61
N ILE A 106 -21.38 -3.63 26.47
CA ILE A 106 -21.23 -4.63 25.40
C ILE A 106 -19.73 -4.80 25.13
N GLU A 107 -19.22 -6.00 25.36
CA GLU A 107 -17.85 -6.40 25.06
C GLU A 107 -17.80 -7.09 23.69
N VAL A 108 -16.92 -6.62 22.82
CA VAL A 108 -16.62 -7.26 21.53
C VAL A 108 -15.16 -7.66 21.52
N ARG A 109 -14.88 -8.96 21.31
CA ARG A 109 -13.52 -9.51 21.17
C ARG A 109 -13.31 -10.04 19.77
N GLN A 110 -12.22 -9.63 19.15
CA GLN A 110 -11.79 -10.08 17.83
C GLN A 110 -10.51 -10.90 17.95
N ALA A 111 -10.54 -12.11 17.39
CA ALA A 111 -9.42 -13.03 17.43
C ALA A 111 -8.17 -12.48 16.71
N ALA A 112 -7.01 -13.03 17.04
CA ALA A 112 -5.74 -12.79 16.34
C ALA A 112 -5.76 -13.37 14.92
N ALA A 113 -4.98 -12.81 14.01
CA ALA A 113 -4.70 -13.41 12.71
C ALA A 113 -3.87 -14.69 12.86
N THR A 114 -4.28 -15.76 12.18
CA THR A 114 -3.59 -17.06 12.18
C THR A 114 -2.51 -17.20 11.11
N GLY A 115 -2.49 -16.29 10.12
CA GLY A 115 -1.52 -16.27 9.03
C GLY A 115 -1.34 -14.88 8.43
N ASP A 116 -0.43 -14.74 7.47
CA ASP A 116 -0.19 -13.46 6.80
C ASP A 116 -1.44 -13.03 6.01
N TYR A 117 -1.82 -11.76 6.17
CA TYR A 117 -2.93 -11.16 5.44
C TYR A 117 -2.52 -10.84 4.00
N PHE A 118 -3.25 -11.34 3.00
CA PHE A 118 -2.99 -10.96 1.61
C PHE A 118 -3.53 -9.56 1.31
N PHE A 119 -2.67 -8.61 0.97
CA PHE A 119 -3.08 -7.22 0.74
C PHE A 119 -3.57 -6.99 -0.69
N GLU A 120 -4.68 -6.27 -0.83
CA GLU A 120 -5.11 -5.68 -2.09
C GLU A 120 -4.90 -4.18 -2.03
N LEU A 121 -4.00 -3.66 -2.85
CA LEU A 121 -3.57 -2.26 -2.82
C LEU A 121 -4.24 -1.51 -3.97
N PRO A 122 -5.23 -0.64 -3.70
CA PRO A 122 -5.86 0.15 -4.75
C PRO A 122 -4.82 1.09 -5.38
N ILE A 123 -4.72 1.07 -6.71
CA ILE A 123 -3.80 1.91 -7.46
C ILE A 123 -4.57 2.76 -8.48
N VAL A 124 -4.12 4.00 -8.65
CA VAL A 124 -4.64 4.94 -9.64
C VAL A 124 -3.49 5.54 -10.45
N PHE A 125 -3.64 5.54 -11.77
CA PHE A 125 -2.78 6.22 -12.73
C PHE A 125 -3.38 7.59 -13.06
N HIS A 126 -2.70 8.66 -12.63
CA HIS A 126 -2.97 10.03 -13.04
C HIS A 126 -2.23 10.32 -14.35
N VAL A 127 -2.92 10.25 -15.48
CA VAL A 127 -2.32 10.50 -16.81
C VAL A 127 -2.39 11.99 -17.09
N LEU A 128 -1.26 12.69 -17.03
CA LEU A 128 -1.20 14.11 -17.38
C LEU A 128 -0.97 14.24 -18.88
N HIS A 129 -1.82 15.01 -19.57
CA HIS A 129 -1.73 15.14 -21.03
C HIS A 129 -2.20 16.52 -21.53
N ASP A 130 -1.60 17.01 -22.60
CA ASP A 130 -2.05 18.20 -23.35
C ASP A 130 -2.41 17.89 -24.81
N SER A 131 -2.03 16.71 -25.29
CA SER A 131 -2.27 16.27 -26.66
C SER A 131 -2.65 14.77 -26.68
N PRO A 132 -3.16 14.25 -27.81
CA PRO A 132 -3.35 12.81 -27.94
C PRO A 132 -2.06 11.99 -27.82
N GLY A 133 -0.89 12.58 -28.13
CA GLY A 133 0.39 11.86 -28.16
C GLY A 133 0.93 11.47 -26.78
N ASN A 134 0.74 12.31 -25.76
CA ASN A 134 1.12 12.01 -24.37
C ASN A 134 -0.03 11.46 -23.52
N ASN A 135 -1.22 11.26 -24.11
CA ASN A 135 -2.35 10.64 -23.46
C ASN A 135 -2.26 9.11 -23.54
N ILE A 136 -1.39 8.51 -22.70
CA ILE A 136 -1.11 7.07 -22.72
C ILE A 136 -2.41 6.24 -22.62
N PRO A 137 -2.58 5.21 -23.48
CA PRO A 137 -3.79 4.39 -23.50
C PRO A 137 -3.86 3.47 -22.29
N ALA A 138 -5.08 3.19 -21.82
CA ALA A 138 -5.34 2.31 -20.69
C ALA A 138 -4.65 0.96 -20.82
N GLY A 139 -4.72 0.33 -22.00
CA GLY A 139 -4.17 -1.00 -22.25
C GLY A 139 -2.67 -1.12 -21.97
N LYS A 140 -1.89 -0.06 -22.19
CA LYS A 140 -0.45 -0.05 -21.86
C LYS A 140 -0.25 -0.07 -20.34
N LEU A 141 -0.97 0.79 -19.62
CA LEU A 141 -0.90 0.89 -18.16
C LEU A 141 -1.34 -0.41 -17.48
N THR A 142 -2.48 -0.96 -17.91
CA THR A 142 -3.01 -2.21 -17.35
C THR A 142 -2.09 -3.39 -17.67
N SER A 143 -1.54 -3.47 -18.89
CA SER A 143 -0.59 -4.53 -19.23
C SER A 143 0.70 -4.46 -18.41
N CYS A 144 1.21 -3.26 -18.11
CA CYS A 144 2.35 -3.11 -17.22
C CYS A 144 1.99 -3.55 -15.80
N LEU A 145 0.84 -3.12 -15.26
CA LEU A 145 0.40 -3.52 -13.92
C LEU A 145 0.21 -5.04 -13.78
N ASP A 146 -0.30 -5.71 -14.82
CA ASP A 146 -0.44 -7.17 -14.83
C ASP A 146 0.92 -7.86 -14.72
N LYS A 147 1.94 -7.37 -15.43
CA LYS A 147 3.32 -7.89 -15.34
C LYS A 147 3.95 -7.59 -13.98
N VAL A 148 3.72 -6.40 -13.43
CA VAL A 148 4.14 -6.05 -12.05
C VAL A 148 3.51 -7.02 -11.05
N ASN A 149 2.20 -7.24 -11.10
CA ASN A 149 1.52 -8.19 -10.23
C ASN A 149 2.07 -9.62 -10.40
N ALA A 150 2.38 -10.05 -11.62
CA ALA A 150 3.01 -11.35 -11.87
C ALA A 150 4.42 -11.45 -11.26
N LEU A 151 5.21 -10.38 -11.32
CA LEU A 151 6.53 -10.29 -10.70
C LEU A 151 6.44 -10.41 -9.17
N TYR A 152 5.62 -9.58 -8.52
CA TYR A 152 5.44 -9.62 -7.06
C TYR A 152 4.78 -10.92 -6.55
N ALA A 153 3.98 -11.59 -7.39
CA ALA A 153 3.41 -12.91 -7.08
C ALA A 153 4.38 -14.07 -7.36
N ASN A 154 5.62 -13.80 -7.75
CA ASN A 154 6.63 -14.79 -8.11
C ASN A 154 6.14 -15.77 -9.20
N ALA A 155 5.43 -15.28 -10.21
CA ALA A 155 4.90 -16.12 -11.28
C ALA A 155 6.01 -16.83 -12.09
N SER A 156 7.21 -16.26 -12.13
CA SER A 156 8.39 -16.84 -12.77
C SER A 156 9.08 -17.94 -11.93
N GLY A 157 8.79 -18.01 -10.63
CA GLY A 157 9.50 -18.87 -9.67
C GLY A 157 10.95 -18.44 -9.38
N LYS A 158 11.34 -17.22 -9.76
CA LYS A 158 12.70 -16.67 -9.61
C LYS A 158 12.92 -15.83 -8.36
N GLY A 159 11.86 -15.43 -7.67
CA GLY A 159 11.91 -14.69 -6.42
C GLY A 159 11.05 -15.32 -5.34
N VAL A 160 10.32 -14.48 -4.60
CA VAL A 160 9.38 -14.89 -3.55
C VAL A 160 8.02 -14.21 -3.73
N ASP A 161 6.94 -14.89 -3.33
CA ASP A 161 5.60 -14.29 -3.32
C ASP A 161 5.53 -13.25 -2.19
N MET A 162 5.31 -12.01 -2.58
CA MET A 162 5.30 -10.85 -1.69
C MET A 162 4.02 -10.73 -0.86
N GLY A 163 2.99 -11.54 -1.14
CA GLY A 163 1.78 -11.62 -0.32
C GLY A 163 0.83 -10.43 -0.49
N PHE A 164 0.86 -9.79 -1.65
CA PHE A 164 -0.07 -8.72 -2.02
C PHE A 164 -0.29 -8.64 -3.53
N ARG A 165 -1.28 -7.85 -3.95
CA ARG A 165 -1.44 -7.41 -5.35
C ARG A 165 -1.94 -5.99 -5.43
N PHE A 166 -1.58 -5.30 -6.51
CA PHE A 166 -2.21 -4.04 -6.89
C PHE A 166 -3.53 -4.30 -7.61
N VAL A 167 -4.55 -3.49 -7.31
CA VAL A 167 -5.87 -3.57 -7.92
C VAL A 167 -6.25 -2.18 -8.44
N LEU A 168 -6.66 -2.10 -9.71
CA LEU A 168 -7.13 -0.84 -10.30
C LEU A 168 -8.31 -0.29 -9.49
N ALA A 169 -8.18 0.95 -9.01
CA ALA A 169 -9.25 1.63 -8.32
C ALA A 169 -10.50 1.72 -9.21
N THR A 170 -11.67 1.32 -8.72
CA THR A 170 -12.91 1.42 -9.53
C THR A 170 -13.68 2.71 -9.28
N ARG A 171 -13.35 3.42 -8.19
CA ARG A 171 -14.05 4.64 -7.77
C ARG A 171 -13.06 5.74 -7.42
N ASP A 172 -13.45 6.97 -7.70
CA ASP A 172 -12.75 8.17 -7.27
C ASP A 172 -12.93 8.45 -5.77
N PRO A 173 -12.25 9.47 -5.20
CA PRO A 173 -12.36 9.80 -3.78
C PRO A 173 -13.76 10.20 -3.32
N ASP A 174 -14.61 10.68 -4.23
CA ASP A 174 -16.02 11.01 -3.94
C ASP A 174 -16.93 9.76 -4.02
N GLY A 175 -16.36 8.59 -4.34
CA GLY A 175 -17.06 7.31 -4.43
C GLY A 175 -17.78 7.10 -5.77
N LYS A 176 -17.61 7.98 -6.75
CA LYS A 176 -18.18 7.81 -8.09
C LYS A 176 -17.36 6.79 -8.87
N LEU A 177 -18.04 5.97 -9.69
CA LEU A 177 -17.38 5.01 -10.57
C LEU A 177 -16.54 5.74 -11.63
N LEU A 178 -15.31 5.26 -11.85
CA LEU A 178 -14.45 5.74 -12.92
C LEU A 178 -14.90 5.18 -14.28
N ASP A 179 -14.78 6.00 -15.33
CA ASP A 179 -15.03 5.57 -16.71
C ASP A 179 -14.00 4.51 -17.15
N GLU A 180 -12.76 4.68 -16.71
CA GLU A 180 -11.65 3.75 -16.91
C GLU A 180 -11.13 3.32 -15.52
N PRO A 181 -11.33 2.06 -15.10
CA PRO A 181 -10.84 1.59 -13.81
C PRO A 181 -9.33 1.86 -13.64
N GLY A 182 -8.99 2.52 -12.54
CA GLY A 182 -7.64 2.86 -12.12
C GLY A 182 -7.02 4.00 -12.92
N ILE A 183 -7.77 4.73 -13.75
CA ILE A 183 -7.21 5.79 -14.59
C ILE A 183 -7.97 7.10 -14.35
N HIS A 184 -7.21 8.12 -13.97
CA HIS A 184 -7.67 9.49 -13.86
C HIS A 184 -6.92 10.35 -14.90
N ARG A 185 -7.61 10.73 -15.98
CA ARG A 185 -7.01 11.55 -17.04
C ARG A 185 -7.11 13.03 -16.70
N VAL A 186 -5.98 13.73 -16.67
CA VAL A 186 -5.88 15.13 -16.26
C VAL A 186 -5.29 15.96 -17.41
N ARG A 187 -6.06 16.92 -17.91
CA ARG A 187 -5.52 17.89 -18.88
C ARG A 187 -4.51 18.79 -18.19
N ARG A 188 -3.28 18.82 -18.70
CA ARG A 188 -2.18 19.58 -18.13
C ARG A 188 -1.32 20.19 -19.22
N ALA A 189 -1.34 21.52 -19.31
CA ALA A 189 -0.44 22.26 -20.19
C ALA A 189 1.00 22.28 -19.66
N GLY A 190 1.97 22.54 -20.55
CA GLY A 190 3.37 22.72 -20.19
C GLY A 190 4.15 21.42 -20.07
N LEU A 191 3.71 20.36 -20.73
CA LEU A 191 4.47 19.11 -20.85
C LEU A 191 5.51 19.23 -22.00
N PRO A 192 6.68 18.56 -21.90
CA PRO A 192 7.17 17.77 -20.77
C PRO A 192 7.57 18.62 -19.55
N MET A 193 7.61 18.01 -18.37
CA MET A 193 8.00 18.64 -17.10
C MET A 193 9.09 17.84 -16.38
N SER A 194 9.82 18.49 -15.47
CA SER A 194 10.80 17.79 -14.65
C SER A 194 10.14 16.83 -13.66
N GLY A 195 10.49 15.54 -13.72
CA GLY A 195 9.97 14.51 -12.82
C GLY A 195 10.32 14.79 -11.36
N LYS A 196 11.59 15.14 -11.09
CA LYS A 196 12.07 15.47 -9.74
C LYS A 196 11.41 16.74 -9.19
N LYS A 197 11.31 17.80 -10.00
CA LYS A 197 10.60 19.03 -9.59
C LYS A 197 9.10 18.81 -9.37
N PHE A 198 8.50 17.91 -10.14
CA PHE A 198 7.10 17.54 -9.97
C PHE A 198 6.85 16.88 -8.61
N VAL A 199 7.62 15.85 -8.24
CA VAL A 199 7.47 15.21 -6.93
C VAL A 199 7.84 16.15 -5.79
N ASP A 200 8.76 17.09 -6.04
CA ASP A 200 9.05 18.19 -5.13
C ASP A 200 7.96 19.27 -5.08
N ASN A 201 6.82 19.07 -5.73
CA ASN A 201 5.68 19.99 -5.73
C ASN A 201 6.02 21.41 -6.24
N ALA A 202 7.03 21.55 -7.10
CA ALA A 202 7.43 22.85 -7.67
C ALA A 202 6.33 23.49 -8.53
N PHE A 203 5.31 22.71 -8.92
CA PHE A 203 4.19 23.14 -9.74
C PHE A 203 2.84 23.16 -8.99
N GLY A 204 2.80 22.84 -7.69
CA GLY A 204 1.58 22.84 -6.87
C GLY A 204 0.65 21.64 -7.06
N ASP A 205 1.15 20.55 -7.65
CA ASP A 205 0.36 19.35 -8.01
C ASP A 205 -0.02 18.44 -6.84
N VAL A 206 0.48 18.69 -5.63
CA VAL A 206 0.08 17.92 -4.44
C VAL A 206 -1.44 17.92 -4.24
N ALA A 207 -2.12 19.00 -4.64
CA ALA A 207 -3.56 19.16 -4.51
C ALA A 207 -4.39 18.17 -5.34
N MET A 208 -3.81 17.53 -6.37
CA MET A 208 -4.52 16.55 -7.20
C MET A 208 -4.42 15.12 -6.67
N MET A 209 -3.55 14.87 -5.68
CA MET A 209 -3.33 13.53 -5.15
C MET A 209 -4.55 13.00 -4.42
N TRP A 210 -4.89 11.76 -4.71
CA TRP A 210 -5.90 11.05 -3.94
C TRP A 210 -5.30 10.62 -2.61
N ASN A 211 -6.15 10.49 -1.59
CA ASN A 211 -5.74 10.13 -0.24
C ASN A 211 -4.85 8.87 -0.24
N GLN A 212 -3.60 9.04 0.16
CA GLN A 212 -2.55 8.01 0.09
C GLN A 212 -2.86 6.80 1.01
N ARG A 213 -3.76 6.97 1.98
CA ARG A 213 -4.24 5.87 2.82
C ARG A 213 -5.27 4.98 2.14
N GLU A 214 -5.79 5.42 1.00
CA GLU A 214 -6.85 4.74 0.25
C GLU A 214 -6.36 4.31 -1.14
N TYR A 215 -5.41 5.07 -1.72
CA TYR A 215 -4.89 4.83 -3.06
C TYR A 215 -3.36 4.96 -3.12
N ILE A 216 -2.72 4.10 -3.89
CA ILE A 216 -1.36 4.30 -4.39
C ILE A 216 -1.48 5.18 -5.64
N ASN A 217 -0.85 6.35 -5.59
CA ASN A 217 -0.90 7.34 -6.66
C ASN A 217 0.30 7.12 -7.60
N VAL A 218 0.04 6.87 -8.89
CA VAL A 218 1.04 6.83 -9.95
C VAL A 218 0.76 7.96 -10.94
N VAL A 219 1.68 8.91 -11.11
CA VAL A 219 1.52 10.04 -12.03
C VAL A 219 2.34 9.79 -13.29
N VAL A 220 1.68 9.77 -14.44
CA VAL A 220 2.25 9.34 -15.72
C VAL A 220 2.29 10.52 -16.68
N PHE A 221 3.49 10.94 -17.10
CA PHE A 221 3.69 12.09 -17.98
C PHE A 221 5.08 12.08 -18.64
N PRO A 222 5.33 12.86 -19.70
CA PRO A 222 6.66 12.93 -20.32
C PRO A 222 7.60 13.82 -19.49
N PHE A 223 8.79 13.28 -19.16
CA PHE A 223 9.78 14.03 -18.40
C PHE A 223 10.69 14.86 -19.31
N THR A 224 11.38 15.82 -18.71
CA THR A 224 12.47 16.56 -19.37
C THR A 224 13.83 15.86 -19.23
N GLU A 225 13.97 15.03 -18.20
CA GLU A 225 15.19 14.29 -17.87
C GLU A 225 15.20 12.91 -18.52
N ASP A 226 16.39 12.39 -18.76
CA ASP A 226 16.61 10.97 -19.09
C ASP A 226 16.54 10.14 -17.80
N LEU A 227 15.33 10.05 -17.25
CA LEU A 227 15.03 9.40 -15.99
C LEU A 227 13.75 8.60 -16.14
N PHE A 228 13.76 7.35 -15.72
CA PHE A 228 12.67 6.40 -15.92
C PHE A 228 11.49 6.65 -14.97
N GLY A 229 11.78 6.86 -13.70
CA GLY A 229 10.80 7.04 -12.64
C GLY A 229 11.37 7.79 -11.45
N VAL A 230 10.49 8.16 -10.53
CA VAL A 230 10.84 8.75 -9.24
C VAL A 230 9.76 8.36 -8.22
N ALA A 231 10.15 7.96 -7.02
CA ALA A 231 9.22 7.69 -5.92
C ALA A 231 9.69 8.30 -4.59
N TYR A 232 8.86 8.16 -3.57
CA TYR A 232 9.24 8.38 -2.18
C TYR A 232 9.11 7.08 -1.40
N THR A 233 10.02 6.88 -0.45
CA THR A 233 9.92 5.78 0.50
C THR A 233 8.86 6.05 1.57
N PRO A 234 8.33 5.02 2.25
CA PRO A 234 7.24 5.19 3.22
C PRO A 234 7.68 5.70 4.58
N PHE A 235 6.72 6.34 5.24
CA PHE A 235 6.86 6.84 6.59
C PHE A 235 6.34 5.82 7.61
N MET A 236 7.24 5.41 8.49
CA MET A 236 6.95 4.44 9.53
C MET A 236 6.48 5.15 10.81
N PRO A 237 5.60 4.51 11.61
CA PRO A 237 5.30 4.95 12.96
C PRO A 237 6.55 5.04 13.83
N GLN A 238 6.54 5.96 14.80
CA GLN A 238 7.55 5.97 15.85
C GLN A 238 7.54 4.65 16.61
N GLY A 239 8.74 4.12 16.90
CA GLY A 239 8.91 2.83 17.57
C GLY A 239 8.86 1.59 16.66
N ILE A 240 8.48 1.73 15.38
CA ILE A 240 8.60 0.65 14.39
C ILE A 240 9.77 0.95 13.46
N ALA A 241 10.94 0.42 13.79
CA ALA A 241 12.17 0.70 13.06
C ALA A 241 12.27 -0.19 11.81
N VAL A 242 12.41 0.45 10.65
CA VAL A 242 12.82 -0.18 9.40
C VAL A 242 14.01 0.63 8.88
N PRO A 243 15.24 0.10 8.89
CA PRO A 243 16.44 0.85 8.52
C PRO A 243 16.32 1.51 7.14
N GLY A 244 16.80 2.74 7.00
CA GLY A 244 16.69 3.54 5.78
C GLY A 244 15.31 4.19 5.53
N LEU A 245 14.30 3.94 6.38
CA LEU A 245 13.00 4.60 6.31
C LEU A 245 12.81 5.66 7.39
N THR A 246 12.06 6.71 7.07
CA THR A 246 11.80 7.82 8.02
C THR A 246 10.72 7.42 9.02
N GLN A 247 11.01 7.56 10.33
CA GLN A 247 10.02 7.39 11.39
C GLN A 247 9.40 8.72 11.80
N THR A 248 8.08 8.82 11.73
CA THR A 248 7.35 10.04 12.12
C THR A 248 5.87 9.74 12.32
N ASP A 249 5.30 10.22 13.43
CA ASP A 249 3.86 10.14 13.68
C ASP A 249 3.11 11.34 13.09
N TRP A 250 3.80 12.34 12.53
CA TRP A 250 3.16 13.50 11.90
C TRP A 250 2.11 13.10 10.85
N TYR A 251 2.47 12.10 10.04
CA TYR A 251 1.60 11.51 9.02
C TYR A 251 0.62 10.46 9.57
N ALA A 252 0.44 10.33 10.89
CA ALA A 252 -0.64 9.51 11.46
C ALA A 252 -2.03 10.12 11.26
N THR A 253 -2.11 11.46 11.20
CA THR A 253 -3.37 12.20 11.05
C THR A 253 -3.35 13.28 9.96
N ARG A 254 -2.22 13.42 9.26
CA ARG A 254 -2.02 14.42 8.20
C ARG A 254 -1.58 13.74 6.91
N LEU A 255 -1.85 14.40 5.78
CA LEU A 255 -1.30 14.05 4.48
C LEU A 255 -0.24 15.10 4.08
N PRO A 256 0.71 14.78 3.18
CA PRO A 256 1.68 15.73 2.67
C PRO A 256 1.01 16.89 1.92
N ASP A 257 1.52 18.10 2.11
CA ASP A 257 1.05 19.33 1.48
C ASP A 257 2.17 20.13 0.78
N ASP A 258 3.42 19.67 0.90
CA ASP A 258 4.65 20.32 0.43
C ASP A 258 5.50 19.44 -0.51
N PHE A 259 5.07 18.21 -0.76
CA PHE A 259 5.60 17.31 -1.79
C PHE A 259 4.50 16.39 -2.31
N VAL A 260 4.64 15.93 -3.55
CA VAL A 260 3.69 15.03 -4.20
C VAL A 260 4.10 13.60 -3.87
N TYR A 261 3.48 13.02 -2.84
CA TYR A 261 3.75 11.64 -2.44
C TYR A 261 3.09 10.65 -3.40
N CYS A 262 3.83 10.29 -4.45
CA CYS A 262 3.43 9.38 -5.51
C CYS A 262 4.66 8.64 -6.08
N MET A 263 4.41 7.72 -7.01
CA MET A 263 5.39 7.34 -8.03
C MET A 263 5.14 8.18 -9.29
N ALA A 264 6.15 8.86 -9.81
CA ALA A 264 6.10 9.54 -11.10
C ALA A 264 6.76 8.67 -12.17
N TRP A 265 6.11 8.51 -13.32
CA TRP A 265 6.55 7.60 -14.39
C TRP A 265 6.74 8.32 -15.71
N ASN A 266 7.93 8.19 -16.30
CA ASN A 266 8.29 8.88 -17.52
C ASN A 266 7.76 8.18 -18.77
N THR A 267 6.85 8.86 -19.47
CA THR A 267 6.30 8.35 -20.74
C THR A 267 7.25 8.43 -21.93
N THR A 268 8.32 9.24 -21.88
CA THR A 268 9.29 9.31 -23.00
C THR A 268 10.14 8.05 -23.10
N LEU A 269 10.25 7.30 -22.00
CA LEU A 269 11.06 6.08 -21.90
C LEU A 269 10.20 4.82 -21.71
N ILE A 270 8.87 4.92 -21.69
CA ILE A 270 7.96 3.81 -21.31
C ILE A 270 8.02 2.57 -22.23
N ASP A 271 8.52 2.75 -23.45
CA ASP A 271 8.73 1.70 -24.45
C ASP A 271 10.20 1.30 -24.59
N TYR A 272 11.09 1.83 -23.74
CA TYR A 272 12.49 1.45 -23.73
C TYR A 272 12.65 -0.03 -23.35
N THR A 273 13.36 -0.76 -24.20
CA THR A 273 13.67 -2.17 -24.01
C THR A 273 15.12 -2.44 -24.35
N TYR A 274 15.74 -3.42 -23.69
CA TYR A 274 17.01 -4.00 -24.12
C TYR A 274 16.89 -5.52 -24.23
N THR A 275 17.83 -6.14 -24.95
CA THR A 275 17.85 -7.59 -25.16
C THR A 275 19.17 -8.16 -24.68
N ILE A 276 19.11 -9.12 -23.76
CA ILE A 276 20.29 -9.87 -23.31
C ILE A 276 20.54 -10.96 -24.36
N ALA A 277 21.52 -10.74 -25.24
CA ALA A 277 21.77 -11.63 -26.37
C ALA A 277 22.35 -12.98 -25.94
N GLY A 278 22.05 -14.01 -26.74
CA GLY A 278 22.37 -15.41 -26.44
C GLY A 278 21.21 -16.17 -25.79
N GLU A 279 20.29 -15.47 -25.11
CA GLU A 279 19.14 -16.08 -24.44
C GLU A 279 17.77 -15.64 -25.01
N GLY A 280 17.76 -14.59 -25.85
CA GLY A 280 16.52 -14.09 -26.46
C GLY A 280 15.57 -13.40 -25.46
N VAL A 281 16.09 -12.98 -24.30
CA VAL A 281 15.33 -12.32 -23.24
C VAL A 281 15.24 -10.83 -23.54
N VAL A 282 14.01 -10.34 -23.72
CA VAL A 282 13.70 -8.92 -23.89
C VAL A 282 13.25 -8.36 -22.54
N ILE A 283 13.94 -7.32 -22.06
CA ILE A 283 13.60 -6.61 -20.84
C ILE A 283 12.88 -5.31 -21.19
N GLU A 284 11.66 -5.14 -20.69
CA GLU A 284 10.89 -3.90 -20.83
C GLU A 284 11.22 -2.93 -19.70
N ALA A 285 12.47 -2.47 -19.69
CA ALA A 285 13.03 -1.60 -18.66
C ALA A 285 12.17 -0.34 -18.43
N GLY A 286 11.78 0.33 -19.52
CA GLY A 286 10.88 1.49 -19.51
C GLY A 286 9.48 1.24 -18.96
N GLY A 287 9.02 0.02 -19.17
CA GLY A 287 7.66 -0.41 -18.93
C GLY A 287 7.47 -0.91 -17.49
N TYR A 288 7.11 -2.19 -17.39
CA TYR A 288 6.72 -2.79 -16.11
C TYR A 288 7.89 -2.90 -15.12
N ILE A 289 9.15 -2.92 -15.58
CA ILE A 289 10.32 -3.00 -14.68
C ILE A 289 10.47 -1.70 -13.89
N THR A 290 10.48 -0.54 -14.57
CA THR A 290 10.47 0.76 -13.87
C THR A 290 9.28 0.87 -12.92
N LEU A 291 8.08 0.48 -13.38
CA LEU A 291 6.90 0.51 -12.53
C LEU A 291 7.06 -0.37 -11.29
N ALA A 292 7.60 -1.58 -11.43
CA ALA A 292 7.87 -2.47 -10.30
C ALA A 292 8.94 -1.90 -9.35
N HIS A 293 10.05 -1.41 -9.89
CA HIS A 293 11.17 -0.86 -9.12
C HIS A 293 10.72 0.30 -8.23
N GLU A 294 10.04 1.29 -8.81
CA GLU A 294 9.58 2.47 -8.09
C GLU A 294 8.46 2.17 -7.09
N LEU A 295 7.57 1.22 -7.42
CA LEU A 295 6.61 0.70 -6.44
C LEU A 295 7.31 -0.07 -5.32
N GLY A 296 8.46 -0.70 -5.59
CA GLY A 296 9.33 -1.29 -4.58
C GLY A 296 9.81 -0.25 -3.58
N HIS A 297 10.30 0.90 -4.05
CA HIS A 297 10.64 2.04 -3.20
C HIS A 297 9.43 2.57 -2.41
N TYR A 298 8.27 2.72 -3.05
CA TYR A 298 7.03 3.14 -2.40
C TYR A 298 6.63 2.16 -1.26
N LEU A 299 6.98 0.88 -1.41
CA LEU A 299 6.78 -0.19 -0.44
C LEU A 299 8.00 -0.41 0.49
N GLY A 300 8.98 0.49 0.43
CA GLY A 300 10.09 0.58 1.37
C GLY A 300 11.34 -0.21 1.02
N LEU A 301 11.42 -0.83 -0.16
CA LEU A 301 12.66 -1.42 -0.67
C LEU A 301 13.66 -0.33 -1.05
N LEU A 302 14.94 -0.67 -0.98
CA LEU A 302 16.06 0.21 -1.30
C LEU A 302 16.95 -0.49 -2.33
N HIS A 303 17.89 0.24 -2.90
CA HIS A 303 18.85 -0.31 -3.85
C HIS A 303 19.80 -1.31 -3.19
N PRO A 304 20.07 -2.47 -3.81
CA PRO A 304 20.92 -3.53 -3.26
C PRO A 304 22.41 -3.23 -3.48
N PHE A 305 22.79 -1.96 -3.63
CA PHE A 305 24.16 -1.54 -3.84
C PHE A 305 24.49 -0.37 -2.92
N THR A 306 25.77 -0.18 -2.70
CA THR A 306 26.34 0.97 -1.99
C THR A 306 26.98 1.92 -2.99
N ASN A 307 27.32 3.10 -2.51
CA ASN A 307 28.26 3.96 -3.20
C ASN A 307 29.24 4.60 -2.20
N GLY A 308 30.39 5.07 -2.71
CA GLY A 308 31.38 5.77 -1.90
C GLY A 308 30.90 7.10 -1.30
N LYS A 309 29.61 7.46 -1.48
CA LYS A 309 28.97 8.71 -1.07
C LYS A 309 28.09 8.54 0.18
N GLY A 310 28.16 7.38 0.84
CA GLY A 310 27.50 7.11 2.12
C GLY A 310 26.12 6.46 2.00
N GLU A 311 25.75 5.98 0.81
CA GLU A 311 24.63 5.05 0.67
C GLU A 311 25.02 3.71 1.29
N VAL A 312 24.24 3.31 2.29
CA VAL A 312 24.28 1.98 2.89
C VAL A 312 23.37 1.10 2.03
N GLY A 313 23.73 -0.18 1.82
CA GLY A 313 22.92 -1.11 1.02
C GLY A 313 21.48 -1.27 1.52
N ASP A 314 20.71 -2.19 0.94
CA ASP A 314 19.26 -2.25 1.14
C ASP A 314 18.77 -2.79 2.50
N TYR A 315 19.70 -3.17 3.38
CA TYR A 315 19.44 -3.81 4.67
C TYR A 315 18.69 -5.16 4.55
N CYS A 316 18.94 -5.88 3.46
CA CYS A 316 18.57 -7.28 3.30
C CYS A 316 19.86 -8.12 3.28
N ASP A 317 19.94 -9.18 4.08
CA ASP A 317 21.17 -9.98 4.18
C ASP A 317 21.30 -10.98 3.01
N ASP A 318 20.18 -11.25 2.32
CA ASP A 318 20.06 -12.19 1.21
C ASP A 318 20.16 -11.53 -0.19
N THR A 319 20.46 -10.23 -0.24
CA THR A 319 20.79 -9.48 -1.46
C THR A 319 22.31 -9.29 -1.54
N PRO A 320 22.97 -9.74 -2.62
CA PRO A 320 24.40 -9.47 -2.79
C PRO A 320 24.67 -7.97 -2.99
N ASP A 321 25.25 -7.33 -1.97
CA ASP A 321 25.64 -5.92 -2.02
C ASP A 321 26.93 -5.71 -2.83
N TYR A 322 26.99 -4.64 -3.62
CA TYR A 322 28.10 -4.30 -4.49
C TYR A 322 28.33 -2.78 -4.58
N ASP A 323 29.50 -2.35 -5.06
CA ASP A 323 29.82 -0.93 -5.25
C ASP A 323 29.31 -0.44 -6.62
N TRP A 324 28.38 0.51 -6.58
CA TRP A 324 27.81 1.13 -7.78
C TRP A 324 28.85 1.89 -8.61
N ASP A 325 29.76 2.65 -7.99
CA ASP A 325 30.74 3.46 -8.71
C ASP A 325 31.76 2.54 -9.44
N GLU A 326 32.06 1.36 -8.88
CA GLU A 326 32.85 0.33 -9.57
C GLU A 326 32.09 -0.30 -10.76
N TYR A 327 30.80 -0.58 -10.59
CA TYR A 327 29.97 -1.15 -11.65
C TYR A 327 29.77 -0.16 -12.82
N GLU A 328 29.55 1.13 -12.54
CA GLU A 328 29.46 2.17 -13.57
C GLU A 328 30.76 2.24 -14.38
N SER A 329 31.91 2.20 -13.71
CA SER A 329 33.22 2.15 -14.36
C SER A 329 33.39 0.90 -15.24
N TYR A 330 32.86 -0.24 -14.80
CA TYR A 330 32.83 -1.47 -15.58
C TYR A 330 31.96 -1.36 -16.83
N LEU A 331 30.79 -0.71 -16.75
CA LEU A 331 29.92 -0.46 -17.91
C LEU A 331 30.60 0.40 -18.97
N VAL A 332 31.29 1.48 -18.58
CA VAL A 332 32.06 2.32 -19.50
C VAL A 332 33.13 1.49 -20.22
N MET A 333 33.88 0.67 -19.49
CA MET A 333 34.88 -0.21 -20.08
C MET A 333 34.26 -1.23 -21.05
N LEU A 334 33.11 -1.81 -20.71
CA LEU A 334 32.40 -2.73 -21.60
C LEU A 334 31.94 -2.06 -22.90
N ASP A 335 31.43 -0.83 -22.84
CA ASP A 335 31.01 -0.08 -24.03
C ASP A 335 32.20 0.18 -24.97
N GLU A 336 33.38 0.47 -24.42
CA GLU A 336 34.61 0.68 -25.20
C GLU A 336 35.21 -0.60 -25.80
N THR A 337 34.97 -1.76 -25.19
CA THR A 337 35.68 -3.02 -25.51
C THR A 337 34.84 -4.05 -26.23
N THR A 338 33.51 -4.03 -26.07
CA THR A 338 32.62 -4.99 -26.73
C THR A 338 32.31 -4.58 -28.16
N THR A 339 32.08 -5.58 -29.03
CA THR A 339 31.95 -5.33 -30.47
C THR A 339 30.51 -5.40 -30.98
N SER A 340 29.57 -5.76 -30.10
CA SER A 340 28.15 -5.80 -30.41
C SER A 340 27.28 -5.50 -29.18
N PRO A 341 26.09 -4.89 -29.37
CA PRO A 341 25.15 -4.65 -28.25
C PRO A 341 24.78 -5.91 -27.48
N GLY A 342 24.69 -7.04 -28.17
CA GLY A 342 24.37 -8.31 -27.52
C GLY A 342 25.46 -8.81 -26.57
N GLU A 343 26.72 -8.66 -26.97
CA GLU A 343 27.87 -8.99 -26.12
C GLU A 343 27.93 -8.07 -24.90
N PHE A 344 27.70 -6.77 -25.12
CA PHE A 344 27.61 -5.77 -24.05
C PHE A 344 26.61 -6.20 -22.97
N TYR A 345 25.34 -6.42 -23.32
CA TYR A 345 24.31 -6.78 -22.34
C TYR A 345 24.61 -8.10 -21.61
N ARG A 346 25.19 -9.09 -22.30
CA ARG A 346 25.55 -10.39 -21.69
C ARG A 346 26.65 -10.27 -20.64
N GLU A 347 27.55 -9.30 -20.76
CA GLU A 347 28.58 -9.02 -19.76
C GLU A 347 28.06 -8.04 -18.69
N ALA A 348 27.29 -7.03 -19.10
CA ALA A 348 26.77 -5.98 -18.24
C ALA A 348 25.79 -6.48 -17.16
N VAL A 349 25.18 -7.66 -17.29
CA VAL A 349 24.38 -8.28 -16.21
C VAL A 349 25.20 -8.83 -15.04
N LYS A 350 26.53 -8.92 -15.17
CA LYS A 350 27.40 -9.49 -14.11
C LYS A 350 27.79 -8.43 -13.10
N ARG A 351 28.01 -8.86 -11.86
CA ARG A 351 28.45 -8.03 -10.73
C ARG A 351 29.51 -8.77 -9.89
N VAL A 352 30.21 -8.01 -9.06
CA VAL A 352 31.10 -8.51 -8.01
C VAL A 352 30.62 -7.91 -6.70
N ALA A 353 30.18 -8.76 -5.77
CA ALA A 353 29.76 -8.32 -4.45
C ALA A 353 30.96 -7.81 -3.63
N LEU A 354 30.68 -7.07 -2.55
CA LEU A 354 31.72 -6.49 -1.67
C LEU A 354 32.64 -7.55 -1.03
N ASP A 355 32.18 -8.80 -0.91
CA ASP A 355 32.98 -9.93 -0.43
C ASP A 355 33.83 -10.61 -1.53
N GLY A 356 33.75 -10.10 -2.77
CA GLY A 356 34.43 -10.62 -3.96
C GLY A 356 33.64 -11.69 -4.72
N THR A 357 32.46 -12.08 -4.26
CA THR A 357 31.63 -13.09 -4.93
C THR A 357 31.08 -12.55 -6.25
N ARG A 358 31.27 -13.31 -7.34
CA ARG A 358 30.69 -12.96 -8.64
C ARG A 358 29.26 -13.46 -8.72
N PHE A 359 28.36 -12.61 -9.21
CA PHE A 359 26.95 -12.97 -9.41
C PHE A 359 26.37 -12.31 -10.66
N VAL A 360 25.15 -12.72 -11.01
CA VAL A 360 24.35 -12.15 -12.08
C VAL A 360 23.22 -11.35 -11.45
N SER A 361 23.04 -10.11 -11.88
CA SER A 361 21.99 -9.23 -11.40
C SER A 361 20.62 -9.71 -11.88
N GLU A 362 19.80 -10.15 -10.95
CA GLU A 362 18.43 -10.62 -11.19
C GLU A 362 17.37 -9.82 -10.43
N ASN A 363 17.78 -9.08 -9.38
CA ASN A 363 16.88 -8.39 -8.47
C ASN A 363 16.23 -7.19 -9.16
N PHE A 364 14.90 -7.02 -9.05
CA PHE A 364 14.22 -5.90 -9.71
C PHE A 364 14.49 -4.53 -9.05
N MET A 365 15.07 -4.51 -7.84
CA MET A 365 15.54 -3.29 -7.17
C MET A 365 16.97 -2.90 -7.58
N ASP A 366 17.63 -3.65 -8.46
CA ASP A 366 18.93 -3.27 -9.01
C ASP A 366 18.77 -2.25 -10.15
N TYR A 367 19.88 -1.62 -10.55
CA TYR A 367 19.93 -0.61 -11.61
C TYR A 367 20.60 -1.08 -12.91
N ASP A 368 20.36 -0.26 -13.93
CA ASP A 368 20.82 -0.42 -15.32
C ASP A 368 20.43 -1.78 -15.92
N ILE A 369 21.40 -2.69 -16.00
CA ILE A 369 21.32 -3.88 -16.82
C ILE A 369 21.34 -5.10 -15.92
N GLY A 370 20.20 -5.78 -15.87
CA GLY A 370 19.97 -7.02 -15.14
C GLY A 370 18.81 -7.81 -15.75
N TYR A 371 18.49 -8.98 -15.19
CA TYR A 371 17.28 -9.72 -15.56
C TYR A 371 16.01 -9.16 -14.89
N MET A 372 16.16 -8.44 -13.78
CA MET A 372 15.10 -7.65 -13.11
C MET A 372 13.81 -8.44 -12.82
N TRP A 373 13.92 -9.70 -12.44
CA TRP A 373 12.80 -10.65 -12.33
C TRP A 373 12.70 -11.37 -10.98
N SER A 374 13.55 -11.01 -10.02
CA SER A 374 13.60 -11.65 -8.70
C SER A 374 13.53 -10.64 -7.56
N SER A 375 13.20 -11.19 -6.40
CA SER A 375 13.19 -10.52 -5.10
C SER A 375 13.42 -11.55 -4.02
N THR A 376 13.81 -11.10 -2.84
CA THR A 376 14.31 -12.01 -1.79
C THR A 376 13.37 -12.16 -0.59
N PRO A 377 13.51 -13.22 0.21
CA PRO A 377 12.83 -13.36 1.51
C PRO A 377 12.93 -12.15 2.44
N ASP A 378 14.11 -11.52 2.57
CA ASP A 378 14.28 -10.35 3.45
C ASP A 378 13.57 -9.12 2.88
N GLN A 379 13.64 -8.91 1.56
CA GLN A 379 12.87 -7.86 0.88
C GLN A 379 11.35 -8.06 1.12
N ARG A 380 10.86 -9.30 1.08
CA ARG A 380 9.46 -9.63 1.45
C ARG A 380 9.16 -9.29 2.90
N ALA A 381 10.03 -9.66 3.84
CA ALA A 381 9.83 -9.37 5.27
C ALA A 381 9.79 -7.86 5.55
N ARG A 382 10.63 -7.10 4.84
CA ARG A 382 10.68 -5.64 4.87
C ARG A 382 9.39 -5.02 4.34
N VAL A 383 8.95 -5.40 3.14
CA VAL A 383 7.67 -4.93 2.56
C VAL A 383 6.49 -5.31 3.46
N ARG A 384 6.49 -6.51 4.04
CA ARG A 384 5.45 -6.94 4.98
C ARG A 384 5.34 -5.98 6.16
N THR A 385 6.46 -5.65 6.79
CA THR A 385 6.51 -4.72 7.92
C THR A 385 5.96 -3.35 7.55
N VAL A 386 6.29 -2.88 6.35
CA VAL A 386 5.79 -1.62 5.78
C VAL A 386 4.26 -1.67 5.56
N LEU A 387 3.73 -2.70 4.89
CA LEU A 387 2.29 -2.85 4.62
C LEU A 387 1.44 -2.86 5.91
N GLU A 388 1.96 -3.50 6.95
CA GLU A 388 1.30 -3.66 8.24
C GLU A 388 1.30 -2.40 9.11
N ASN A 389 2.23 -1.46 8.89
CA ASN A 389 2.47 -0.37 9.85
C ASN A 389 2.56 1.03 9.24
N ALA A 390 3.02 1.20 8.00
CA ALA A 390 3.28 2.51 7.42
C ALA A 390 2.01 3.38 7.33
N TRP A 391 2.15 4.68 7.55
CA TRP A 391 1.00 5.58 7.71
C TRP A 391 0.20 5.82 6.43
N MET A 392 0.86 5.82 5.28
CA MET A 392 0.32 6.30 4.00
C MET A 392 0.35 5.23 2.92
N ILE A 393 0.09 3.99 3.33
CA ILE A 393 -0.10 2.86 2.43
C ILE A 393 -1.50 2.29 2.67
N PRO A 394 -2.28 2.00 1.61
CA PRO A 394 -3.62 1.44 1.76
C PRO A 394 -3.68 0.12 2.51
N GLY A 395 -4.88 -0.20 3.00
CA GLY A 395 -5.16 -1.48 3.66
C GLY A 395 -5.06 -1.45 5.19
N PRO A 396 -5.44 -2.55 5.86
CA PRO A 396 -5.46 -2.64 7.32
C PRO A 396 -4.07 -2.43 7.92
N LYS A 397 -4.04 -1.92 9.15
CA LYS A 397 -2.80 -1.69 9.92
C LYS A 397 -2.88 -2.39 11.27
N ILE A 398 -1.71 -2.79 11.80
CA ILE A 398 -1.59 -3.24 13.18
C ILE A 398 -1.82 -2.02 14.08
N ASP A 399 -2.69 -2.16 15.08
CA ASP A 399 -2.97 -1.07 16.01
C ASP A 399 -1.82 -0.94 17.01
N LEU A 400 -1.09 0.17 16.95
CA LEU A 400 0.00 0.47 17.87
C LEU A 400 -0.53 1.25 19.09
N PRO A 401 -0.34 0.75 20.33
CA PRO A 401 -0.64 1.51 21.53
C PRO A 401 0.30 2.71 21.67
N GLY A 402 -0.24 3.92 21.84
CA GLY A 402 0.56 5.08 22.30
C GLY A 402 1.22 5.98 21.24
N ALA A 403 0.99 5.78 19.93
CA ALA A 403 1.64 6.54 18.85
C ALA A 403 1.16 7.99 18.65
N ARG A 404 0.84 8.73 19.73
CA ARG A 404 0.32 10.10 19.62
C ARG A 404 0.79 10.96 20.80
N SER A 405 1.97 11.57 20.68
CA SER A 405 2.20 12.81 21.43
C SER A 405 1.36 13.92 20.80
N GLU A 406 0.83 14.84 21.59
CA GLU A 406 0.15 16.04 21.07
C GLU A 406 1.15 17.00 20.40
N ASP A 407 2.45 16.83 20.67
CA ASP A 407 3.58 17.63 20.18
C ASP A 407 4.30 16.99 18.97
N MET A 408 3.55 16.58 17.93
CA MET A 408 4.18 16.07 16.71
C MET A 408 4.81 17.22 15.90
N VAL A 409 6.10 17.09 15.59
CA VAL A 409 6.83 18.02 14.73
C VAL A 409 6.77 17.55 13.28
N LYS A 410 6.49 18.44 12.34
CA LYS A 410 6.53 18.14 10.90
C LYS A 410 7.97 17.73 10.54
N PRO A 411 8.20 16.54 9.97
CA PRO A 411 9.53 16.13 9.56
C PRO A 411 10.02 17.00 8.41
N ASP A 412 11.34 17.03 8.21
CA ASP A 412 11.90 17.57 6.98
C ASP A 412 11.35 16.84 5.77
N LYS A 413 11.25 17.56 4.65
CA LYS A 413 10.82 16.99 3.38
C LYS A 413 11.78 15.84 3.00
N PRO A 414 11.26 14.63 2.74
CA PRO A 414 12.11 13.52 2.33
C PRO A 414 12.77 13.84 0.98
N LYS A 415 13.90 13.19 0.71
CA LYS A 415 14.47 13.17 -0.63
C LYS A 415 13.73 12.12 -1.46
N PRO A 416 13.32 12.43 -2.69
CA PRO A 416 12.82 11.40 -3.59
C PRO A 416 13.96 10.45 -3.97
N VAL A 417 13.60 9.21 -4.28
CA VAL A 417 14.48 8.15 -4.77
C VAL A 417 14.12 7.87 -6.22
N SER A 418 15.12 7.59 -7.05
CA SER A 418 14.95 7.44 -8.50
C SER A 418 16.11 6.71 -9.09
#